data_AF-A0A2V5SLN3-F1
#
_entry.id   AF-A0A2V5SLN3-F1
#
_cell.length_a   1.000
_cell.length_b   1.000
_cell.length_c   1.000
_cell.angle_alpha   90.00
_cell.angle_beta   90.00
_cell.angle_gamma   90.00
#
_symmetry.space_group_name_H-M   'P 1'
#
loop_
_entity.id
_entity.type
_entity.pdbx_description
1 polymer ?
#
loop_
_entity_poly.entity_id
_entity_poly.type
_entity_poly.pdbx_seq_one_letter_code
_entity_poly.pdbx_strand_id
1 'polypeptide(L)'
;MALTEGLAKARRTQHSALVHNPEDRSFFGHPRGLGYIAFTEAWERFSYYGMQSLLVLYMVKQLLLTSHIEHVAGFVPFRHFLESLYRGPLAVQPLASAIFGLYTGLVYLTPILGGLLADRVLGRTRTIVIGALLMAAGQFLVAFDVTFLVALTCLLIGV
;
A
#
# COMPACT_ATOMS: atom_id res chain seq x y z
N MET A 1 67.55 -3.53 -8.42
CA MET A 1 66.38 -3.22 -9.27
C MET A 1 65.38 -4.38 -9.36
N ALA A 2 65.83 -5.65 -9.45
CA ALA A 2 64.92 -6.81 -9.50
C ALA A 2 64.12 -7.10 -8.19
N LEU A 3 64.68 -6.80 -7.01
CA LEU A 3 64.01 -7.05 -5.71
C LEU A 3 62.78 -6.15 -5.48
N THR A 4 62.83 -4.90 -5.93
CA THR A 4 61.72 -3.93 -5.78
C THR A 4 60.53 -4.27 -6.66
N GLU A 5 60.75 -4.86 -7.84
CA GLU A 5 59.68 -5.30 -8.73
C GLU A 5 58.96 -6.55 -8.21
N GLY A 6 59.68 -7.48 -7.59
CA GLY A 6 59.11 -8.67 -6.95
C GLY A 6 58.14 -8.34 -5.80
N LEU A 7 58.51 -7.38 -4.96
CA LEU A 7 57.65 -6.90 -3.86
C LEU A 7 56.42 -6.14 -4.36
N ALA A 8 56.58 -5.33 -5.41
CA ALA A 8 55.45 -4.65 -6.05
C ALA A 8 54.48 -5.63 -6.73
N LYS A 9 54.99 -6.73 -7.29
CA LYS A 9 54.19 -7.80 -7.89
C LYS A 9 53.46 -8.61 -6.81
N ALA A 10 54.14 -9.00 -5.74
CA ALA A 10 53.55 -9.71 -4.59
C ALA A 10 52.47 -8.89 -3.88
N ARG A 11 52.67 -7.58 -3.73
CA ARG A 11 51.68 -6.66 -3.17
C ARG A 11 50.45 -6.50 -4.07
N ARG A 12 50.63 -6.52 -5.40
CA ARG A 12 49.52 -6.50 -6.37
C ARG A 12 48.71 -7.79 -6.34
N THR A 13 49.35 -8.96 -6.29
CA THR A 13 48.63 -10.24 -6.17
C THR A 13 47.88 -10.38 -4.85
N GLN A 14 48.42 -9.86 -3.74
CA GLN A 14 47.69 -9.85 -2.47
C GLN A 14 46.50 -8.86 -2.46
N HIS A 15 46.62 -7.69 -3.09
CA HIS A 15 45.52 -6.72 -3.15
C HIS A 15 44.33 -7.25 -3.97
N SER A 16 44.58 -7.97 -5.07
CA SER A 16 43.52 -8.60 -5.88
C SER A 16 42.83 -9.78 -5.17
N ALA A 17 43.52 -10.47 -4.26
CA ALA A 17 42.95 -11.60 -3.51
C ALA A 17 42.02 -11.18 -2.36
N LEU A 18 42.11 -9.94 -1.86
CA LEU A 18 41.29 -9.43 -0.76
C LEU A 18 39.94 -8.84 -1.20
N VAL A 19 39.70 -8.68 -2.51
CA VAL A 19 38.48 -8.06 -3.05
C VAL A 19 37.38 -9.08 -3.36
N HIS A 20 37.71 -10.38 -3.43
CA HIS A 20 36.70 -11.40 -3.66
C HIS A 20 36.06 -11.82 -2.34
N ASN A 21 34.96 -11.16 -1.98
CA ASN A 21 34.11 -11.58 -0.87
C ASN A 21 33.15 -12.68 -1.40
N PRO A 22 33.27 -13.94 -0.95
CA PRO A 22 32.36 -15.03 -1.33
C PRO A 22 30.93 -14.84 -0.81
N GLU A 23 30.68 -13.80 0.00
CA GLU A 23 29.35 -13.33 0.38
C GLU A 23 28.77 -12.27 -0.55
N ASP A 24 29.24 -12.16 -1.80
CA ASP A 24 28.61 -11.29 -2.80
C ASP A 24 27.25 -11.87 -3.22
N ARG A 25 26.31 -11.62 -2.34
CA ARG A 25 24.97 -12.15 -2.30
C ARG A 25 24.05 -11.31 -3.19
N SER A 26 24.55 -10.80 -4.32
CA SER A 26 23.82 -9.86 -5.17
C SER A 26 22.62 -10.52 -5.85
N PHE A 27 21.44 -9.91 -5.74
CA PHE A 27 20.34 -10.18 -6.65
C PHE A 27 20.44 -9.10 -7.72
N PHE A 28 20.83 -9.47 -8.95
CA PHE A 28 21.06 -8.51 -10.05
C PHE A 28 22.08 -7.39 -9.73
N GLY A 29 23.06 -7.61 -8.84
CA GLY A 29 24.02 -6.57 -8.43
C GLY A 29 23.55 -5.65 -7.29
N HIS A 30 22.37 -5.89 -6.71
CA HIS A 30 21.79 -5.09 -5.62
C HIS A 30 21.69 -5.86 -4.29
N PRO A 31 21.54 -5.16 -3.14
CA PRO A 31 21.40 -5.79 -1.82
C PRO A 31 20.19 -6.74 -1.75
N ARG A 32 20.35 -7.92 -1.13
CA ARG A 32 19.28 -8.94 -1.04
C ARG A 32 17.96 -8.44 -0.46
N GLY A 33 18.00 -7.49 0.46
CA GLY A 33 16.80 -6.91 1.07
C GLY A 33 15.88 -6.22 0.06
N LEU A 34 16.43 -5.71 -1.04
CA LEU A 34 15.65 -5.06 -2.09
C LEU A 34 14.68 -6.04 -2.76
N GLY A 35 15.10 -7.28 -3.00
CA GLY A 35 14.24 -8.30 -3.62
C GLY A 35 12.99 -8.59 -2.78
N TYR A 36 13.15 -8.72 -1.46
CA TYR A 36 12.04 -8.93 -0.54
C TYR A 36 11.10 -7.73 -0.47
N ILE A 37 11.64 -6.51 -0.41
CA ILE A 37 10.83 -5.28 -0.36
C ILE A 37 10.09 -5.09 -1.69
N ALA A 38 10.77 -5.23 -2.83
CA ALA A 38 10.16 -5.08 -4.15
C ALA A 38 9.04 -6.11 -4.39
N PHE A 39 9.24 -7.37 -3.97
CA PHE A 39 8.20 -8.39 -4.06
C PHE A 39 7.02 -8.07 -3.15
N THR A 40 7.28 -7.63 -1.91
CA THR A 40 6.23 -7.25 -0.96
C THR A 40 5.44 -6.03 -1.45
N GLU A 41 6.13 -5.03 -1.99
CA GLU A 41 5.53 -3.83 -2.61
C GLU A 41 4.73 -4.18 -3.86
N ALA A 42 5.22 -5.09 -4.71
CA ALA A 42 4.47 -5.57 -5.87
C ALA A 42 3.18 -6.28 -5.46
N TRP A 43 3.21 -7.09 -4.39
CA TRP A 43 2.04 -7.80 -3.89
C TRP A 43 1.01 -6.85 -3.26
N GLU A 44 1.49 -5.88 -2.48
CA GLU A 44 0.69 -4.79 -1.92
C GLU A 44 -0.06 -4.05 -3.04
N ARG A 45 0.68 -3.54 -4.02
CA ARG A 45 0.10 -2.81 -5.16
C ARG A 45 -0.84 -3.64 -6.01
N PHE A 46 -0.52 -4.92 -6.23
CA PHE A 46 -1.41 -5.83 -6.95
C PHE A 46 -2.76 -5.95 -6.23
N SER A 47 -2.74 -6.16 -4.91
CA SER A 47 -3.96 -6.23 -4.10
C SER A 47 -4.71 -4.89 -4.09
N TYR A 48 -4.00 -3.77 -3.92
CA TYR A 48 -4.60 -2.44 -3.88
C TYR A 48 -5.29 -2.09 -5.21
N TYR A 49 -4.60 -2.24 -6.35
CA TYR A 49 -5.20 -1.93 -7.65
C TYR A 49 -6.30 -2.94 -8.02
N GLY A 50 -6.14 -4.21 -7.68
CA GLY A 50 -7.18 -5.23 -7.87
C GLY A 50 -8.45 -4.91 -7.10
N MET A 51 -8.32 -4.53 -5.83
CA MET A 51 -9.42 -4.04 -5.01
C MET A 51 -10.07 -2.81 -5.63
N GLN A 52 -9.26 -1.81 -6.00
CA GLN A 52 -9.74 -0.55 -6.58
C GLN A 52 -10.61 -0.78 -7.84
N SER A 53 -10.19 -1.68 -8.73
CA SER A 53 -10.93 -2.01 -9.95
C SER A 53 -12.26 -2.74 -9.66
N LEU A 54 -12.25 -3.71 -8.75
CA LEU A 54 -13.43 -4.50 -8.42
C LEU A 54 -14.43 -3.71 -7.56
N LEU A 55 -13.93 -2.86 -6.66
CA LEU A 55 -14.73 -2.04 -5.76
C LEU A 55 -15.66 -1.08 -6.53
N VAL A 56 -15.15 -0.40 -7.57
CA VAL A 56 -15.97 0.49 -8.41
C VAL A 56 -17.08 -0.28 -9.12
N LEU A 57 -16.73 -1.45 -9.69
CA LEU A 57 -17.71 -2.32 -10.34
C LEU A 57 -18.75 -2.79 -9.33
N TYR A 58 -18.34 -3.24 -8.15
CA TYR A 58 -19.22 -3.69 -7.09
C TYR A 58 -20.16 -2.58 -6.59
N MET A 59 -19.66 -1.36 -6.40
CA MET A 59 -20.48 -0.21 -6.02
C MET A 59 -21.57 0.09 -7.05
N VAL A 60 -21.21 0.15 -8.34
CA VAL A 60 -22.16 0.48 -9.42
C VAL A 60 -23.12 -0.66 -9.73
N LYS A 61 -22.65 -1.91 -9.68
CA LYS A 61 -23.39 -3.10 -10.15
C LYS A 61 -24.10 -3.88 -9.06
N GLN A 62 -23.74 -3.75 -7.78
CA GLN A 62 -24.29 -4.56 -6.70
C GLN A 62 -24.72 -3.72 -5.49
N LEU A 63 -23.84 -2.86 -4.96
CA LEU A 63 -24.09 -2.16 -3.70
C LEU A 63 -25.16 -1.07 -3.81
N LEU A 64 -25.27 -0.41 -4.96
CA LEU A 64 -26.20 0.71 -5.16
C LEU A 64 -27.50 0.33 -5.89
N LEU A 65 -27.72 -0.96 -6.16
CA LEU A 65 -29.04 -1.45 -6.56
C LEU A 65 -29.95 -1.46 -5.33
N THR A 66 -31.13 -0.85 -5.48
CA THR A 66 -32.12 -0.50 -4.44
C THR A 66 -32.45 -1.60 -3.41
N SER A 67 -32.11 -2.87 -3.67
CA SER A 67 -32.43 -4.01 -2.81
C SER A 67 -31.40 -4.36 -1.71
N HIS A 68 -30.18 -3.78 -1.70
CA HIS A 68 -29.12 -4.10 -0.71
C HIS A 68 -28.65 -2.91 0.15
N ILE A 69 -29.11 -1.68 -0.14
CA ILE A 69 -28.67 -0.44 0.51
C ILE A 69 -28.95 -0.42 2.02
N GLU A 70 -29.96 -1.18 2.48
CA GLU A 70 -30.40 -1.17 3.89
C GLU A 70 -29.51 -2.01 4.83
N HIS A 71 -28.64 -2.89 4.30
CA HIS A 71 -27.80 -3.75 5.12
C HIS A 71 -26.42 -3.16 5.43
N VAL A 72 -26.02 -2.05 4.79
CA VAL A 72 -24.72 -1.43 5.03
C VAL A 72 -24.77 -0.55 6.27
N ALA A 73 -24.00 -0.92 7.30
CA ALA A 73 -23.98 -0.20 8.57
C ALA A 73 -23.52 1.27 8.36
N GLY A 74 -24.40 2.23 8.66
CA GLY A 74 -24.08 3.67 8.60
C GLY A 74 -24.14 4.31 7.21
N PHE A 75 -24.67 3.63 6.19
CA PHE A 75 -24.74 4.19 4.83
C PHE A 75 -25.71 5.38 4.71
N VAL A 76 -26.82 5.37 5.45
CA VAL A 76 -27.81 6.46 5.45
C VAL A 76 -27.23 7.81 5.91
N PRO A 77 -26.58 7.93 7.09
CA PRO A 77 -25.98 9.20 7.51
C PRO A 77 -24.81 9.62 6.62
N PHE A 78 -24.02 8.66 6.13
CA PHE A 78 -22.90 8.93 5.23
C PHE A 78 -23.36 9.47 3.86
N ARG A 79 -24.43 8.91 3.29
CA ARG A 79 -25.04 9.40 2.06
C ARG A 79 -25.52 10.82 2.21
N HIS A 80 -26.22 11.15 3.30
CA HIS A 80 -26.67 12.52 3.56
C HIS A 80 -25.50 13.49 3.73
N PHE A 81 -24.42 13.09 4.38
CA PHE A 81 -23.20 13.88 4.45
C PHE A 81 -22.65 14.19 3.04
N LEU A 82 -22.55 13.20 2.17
CA LEU A 82 -22.09 13.41 0.79
C LEU A 82 -23.05 14.26 -0.04
N GLU A 83 -24.37 14.06 0.08
CA GLU A 83 -25.38 14.89 -0.59
C GLU A 83 -25.33 16.34 -0.11
N SER A 84 -25.00 16.58 1.17
CA SER A 84 -24.77 17.93 1.71
C SER A 84 -23.49 18.58 1.15
N LEU A 85 -22.42 17.80 1.01
CA LEU A 85 -21.13 18.27 0.49
C LEU A 85 -21.20 18.57 -1.01
N TYR A 86 -21.88 17.72 -1.78
CA TYR A 86 -22.06 17.86 -3.24
C TYR A 86 -23.32 18.66 -3.63
N ARG A 87 -24.03 19.25 -2.65
CA ARG A 87 -25.21 20.12 -2.81
C ARG A 87 -26.29 19.54 -3.74
N GLY A 88 -26.76 18.32 -3.48
CA GLY A 88 -27.93 17.77 -4.17
C GLY A 88 -28.14 16.26 -3.99
N PRO A 89 -29.34 15.75 -4.34
CA PRO A 89 -29.61 14.31 -4.31
C PRO A 89 -28.80 13.61 -5.40
N LEU A 90 -27.89 12.73 -4.98
CA LEU A 90 -27.00 12.02 -5.88
C LEU A 90 -27.69 10.74 -6.39
N ALA A 91 -27.74 10.58 -7.71
CA ALA A 91 -28.05 9.28 -8.30
C ALA A 91 -26.95 8.26 -7.98
N VAL A 92 -27.24 6.97 -8.17
CA VAL A 92 -26.34 5.84 -7.90
C VAL A 92 -24.92 6.06 -8.47
N GLN A 93 -24.82 6.44 -9.74
CA GLN A 93 -23.51 6.54 -10.38
C GLN A 93 -22.67 7.74 -9.90
N PRO A 94 -23.21 8.98 -9.79
CA PRO A 94 -22.53 10.09 -9.12
C PRO A 94 -22.11 9.79 -7.68
N LEU A 95 -22.96 9.09 -6.91
CA LEU A 95 -22.66 8.71 -5.54
C LEU A 95 -21.46 7.75 -5.48
N ALA A 96 -21.43 6.74 -6.36
CA ALA A 96 -20.29 5.83 -6.49
C ALA A 96 -18.99 6.58 -6.80
N SER A 97 -19.02 7.46 -7.80
CA SER A 97 -17.85 8.26 -8.18
C SER A 97 -17.39 9.19 -7.05
N ALA A 98 -18.31 9.76 -6.28
CA ALA A 98 -17.98 10.61 -5.14
C ALA A 98 -17.29 9.82 -4.01
N ILE A 99 -17.83 8.65 -3.64
CA ILE A 99 -17.22 7.77 -2.62
C ILE A 99 -15.83 7.33 -3.08
N PHE A 100 -15.72 6.87 -4.32
CA PHE A 100 -14.46 6.39 -4.88
C PHE A 100 -13.41 7.50 -5.01
N GLY A 101 -13.82 8.69 -5.47
CA GLY A 101 -12.95 9.85 -5.58
C GLY A 101 -12.46 10.35 -4.23
N LEU A 102 -13.35 10.39 -3.22
CA LEU A 102 -12.99 10.75 -1.86
C LEU A 102 -12.02 9.73 -1.24
N TYR A 103 -12.31 8.43 -1.40
CA TYR A 103 -11.44 7.35 -0.97
C TYR A 103 -10.04 7.48 -1.59
N THR A 104 -9.97 7.58 -2.92
CA THR A 104 -8.70 7.69 -3.64
C THR A 104 -7.94 8.94 -3.22
N GLY A 105 -8.60 10.09 -3.13
CA GLY A 105 -7.97 11.34 -2.69
C GLY A 105 -7.37 11.23 -1.28
N LEU A 106 -8.07 10.58 -0.35
CA LEU A 106 -7.56 10.36 1.01
C LEU A 106 -6.44 9.31 1.08
N VAL A 107 -6.46 8.29 0.22
CA VAL A 107 -5.35 7.34 0.08
C VAL A 107 -4.08 8.05 -0.34
N TYR A 108 -4.13 9.03 -1.24
CA TYR A 108 -2.94 9.82 -1.59
C TYR A 108 -2.47 10.74 -0.47
N LEU A 109 -3.35 11.14 0.45
CA LEU A 109 -3.01 12.00 1.58
C LEU A 109 -2.43 11.22 2.76
N THR A 110 -2.90 10.00 3.00
CA THR A 110 -2.58 9.20 4.19
C THR A 110 -1.08 8.90 4.35
N PRO A 111 -0.28 8.61 3.29
CA PRO A 111 1.16 8.39 3.41
C PRO A 111 1.92 9.57 4.05
N ILE A 112 1.43 10.80 3.85
CA ILE A 112 2.01 12.00 4.50
C ILE A 112 1.80 11.90 6.02
N LEU A 113 0.60 11.56 6.46
CA LEU A 113 0.28 11.36 7.87
C LEU A 113 1.01 10.14 8.46
N GLY A 114 1.07 9.04 7.72
CA GLY A 114 1.76 7.81 8.09
C GLY A 114 3.27 8.02 8.27
N GLY A 115 3.91 8.81 7.40
CA GLY A 115 5.30 9.20 7.52
C GLY A 115 5.56 10.03 8.79
N LEU A 116 4.74 11.06 9.03
CA LEU A 116 4.84 11.87 10.25
C LEU A 116 4.65 11.04 11.53
N LEU A 117 3.77 10.05 11.48
CA LEU A 117 3.51 9.13 12.59
C LEU A 117 4.68 8.15 12.82
N ALA A 118 5.28 7.65 11.75
CA ALA A 118 6.48 6.81 11.80
C ALA A 118 7.68 7.56 12.40
N ASP A 119 7.84 8.83 12.05
CA ASP A 119 8.97 9.66 12.46
C ASP A 119 8.91 10.06 13.94
N ARG A 120 7.70 10.27 14.49
CA ARG A 120 7.55 10.80 15.85
C ARG A 120 7.22 9.77 16.94
N VAL A 121 6.51 8.68 16.62
CA VAL A 121 5.87 7.86 17.66
C VAL A 121 6.20 6.38 17.54
N LEU A 122 6.04 5.79 16.34
CA LEU A 122 5.97 4.32 16.20
C LEU A 122 7.25 3.69 15.65
N GLY A 123 8.07 4.44 14.93
CA GLY A 123 9.23 3.91 14.21
C GLY A 123 8.84 3.19 12.93
N ARG A 124 9.78 3.18 11.97
CA ARG A 124 9.56 2.74 10.58
C ARG A 124 8.97 1.33 10.43
N THR A 125 9.53 0.34 11.12
CA THR A 125 9.13 -1.07 10.96
C THR A 125 7.74 -1.35 11.50
N ARG A 126 7.37 -0.75 12.64
CA ARG A 126 6.04 -0.95 13.25
C ARG A 126 4.95 -0.29 12.41
N THR A 127 5.19 0.92 11.90
CA THR A 127 4.22 1.60 11.02
C THR A 127 3.93 0.78 9.77
N ILE A 128 4.96 0.23 9.11
CA ILE A 128 4.78 -0.60 7.92
C ILE A 128 3.99 -1.86 8.23
N VAL A 129 4.29 -2.55 9.34
CA VAL A 129 3.59 -3.80 9.72
C VAL A 129 2.14 -3.52 10.11
N ILE A 130 1.88 -2.46 10.87
CA ILE A 130 0.51 -2.07 11.26
C ILE A 130 -0.30 -1.68 10.02
N GLY A 131 0.28 -0.89 9.10
CA GLY A 131 -0.33 -0.54 7.83
C GLY A 131 -0.70 -1.80 7.03
N ALA A 132 0.27 -2.69 6.79
CA ALA A 132 0.04 -3.93 6.06
C ALA A 132 -1.03 -4.83 6.70
N LEU A 133 -1.07 -4.94 8.04
CA LEU A 133 -2.09 -5.70 8.75
C LEU A 133 -3.47 -5.05 8.63
N LEU A 134 -3.56 -3.73 8.75
CA LEU A 134 -4.81 -2.99 8.53
C LEU A 134 -5.28 -3.13 7.08
N MET A 135 -4.39 -3.05 6.11
CA MET A 135 -4.74 -3.21 4.70
C MET A 135 -5.26 -4.63 4.42
N ALA A 136 -4.62 -5.66 4.97
CA ALA A 136 -5.09 -7.04 4.87
C ALA A 136 -6.46 -7.24 5.54
N ALA A 137 -6.68 -6.65 6.72
CA ALA A 137 -7.97 -6.70 7.40
C ALA A 137 -9.06 -5.98 6.61
N GLY A 138 -8.77 -4.80 6.08
CA GLY A 138 -9.68 -4.05 5.20
C GLY A 138 -10.05 -4.85 3.96
N GLN A 139 -9.08 -5.50 3.33
CA GLN A 139 -9.30 -6.36 2.16
C GLN A 139 -10.22 -7.55 2.48
N PHE A 140 -10.08 -8.14 3.68
CA PHE A 140 -10.98 -9.21 4.15
C PHE A 140 -12.40 -8.68 4.42
N LEU A 141 -12.52 -7.48 4.99
CA LEU A 141 -13.82 -6.85 5.27
C LEU A 141 -14.59 -6.43 4.00
N VAL A 142 -13.91 -6.20 2.88
CA VAL A 142 -14.58 -5.95 1.58
C VAL A 142 -15.39 -7.17 1.12
N ALA A 143 -15.12 -8.37 1.63
CA ALA A 143 -15.89 -9.57 1.30
C ALA A 143 -17.34 -9.55 1.82
N PHE A 144 -17.66 -8.67 2.78
CA PHE A 144 -19.00 -8.57 3.37
C PHE A 144 -19.62 -7.19 3.10
N ASP A 145 -20.84 -7.20 2.59
CA ASP A 145 -21.58 -5.98 2.22
C ASP A 145 -21.80 -5.05 3.43
N VAL A 146 -22.09 -5.62 4.60
CA VAL A 146 -22.41 -4.87 5.84
C VAL A 146 -21.23 -4.02 6.32
N THR A 147 -20.00 -4.53 6.15
CA THR A 147 -18.78 -3.90 6.67
C THR A 147 -18.14 -2.94 5.67
N PHE A 148 -18.78 -2.65 4.55
CA PHE A 148 -18.21 -1.87 3.46
C PHE A 148 -17.56 -0.54 3.89
N LEU A 149 -18.23 0.30 4.68
CA LEU A 149 -17.66 1.58 5.14
C LEU A 149 -16.48 1.39 6.10
N VAL A 150 -16.55 0.37 6.96
CA VAL A 150 -15.47 0.01 7.87
C VAL A 150 -14.27 -0.51 7.07
N ALA A 151 -14.52 -1.32 6.04
CA ALA A 151 -13.52 -1.83 5.13
C ALA A 151 -12.79 -0.68 4.41
N LEU A 152 -13.53 0.29 3.86
CA LEU A 152 -12.95 1.49 3.23
C LEU A 152 -12.11 2.31 4.19
N THR A 153 -12.57 2.51 5.42
CA THR A 153 -11.83 3.28 6.43
C THR A 153 -10.55 2.54 6.84
N CYS A 154 -10.63 1.22 6.98
CA CYS A 154 -9.49 0.37 7.33
C CYS A 154 -8.46 0.33 6.20
N LEU A 155 -8.90 0.20 4.95
CA LEU A 155 -8.05 0.28 3.75
C LEU A 155 -7.38 1.65 3.62
N LEU A 156 -8.13 2.72 3.89
CA LEU A 156 -7.62 4.09 3.83
C LEU A 156 -6.47 4.31 4.82
N ILE A 157 -6.58 3.77 6.04
CA ILE A 157 -5.56 3.93 7.08
C ILE A 157 -4.39 2.95 6.88
N GLY A 158 -4.64 1.79 6.28
CA GLY A 158 -3.66 0.73 6.11
C GLY A 158 -2.65 0.95 4.98
N VAL A 159 -2.90 1.91 4.10
CA VAL A 159 -2.09 2.20 2.90
C VAL A 159 -0.83 3.02 3.19
#